data_AF-A0A933AWN9-F1
#
_entry.id   AF-A0A933AWN9-F1
#
_cell.length_a   1.000
_cell.length_b   1.000
_cell.length_c   1.000
_cell.angle_alpha   90.00
_cell.angle_beta   90.00
_cell.angle_gamma   90.00
#
_symmetry.space_group_name_H-M   'P 1'
#
loop_
_entity.id
_entity.type
_entity.pdbx_description
1 polymer ?
#
loop_
_entity_poly.entity_id
_entity_poly.type
_entity_poly.pdbx_seq_one_letter_code
_entity_poly.pdbx_strand_id
1 'polypeptide(L)'
;MDLMAIARCVEQYVHLVHLLEDDEFYDLQVQVILTDRDAIQERWSALDAGQRARVEDADAALARKHRIVAQMLPHPKHTDRRAWWWFLHEGPQVREKAREAA
;
A
#
# COMPACT_ATOMS: atom_id res chain seq x y z
N MET A 1 -4.33 17.65 16.15
CA MET A 1 -3.71 16.71 15.19
C MET A 1 -3.22 15.53 16.00
N ASP A 2 -3.79 14.34 15.82
CA ASP A 2 -3.51 13.19 16.68
C ASP A 2 -2.39 12.32 16.09
N LEU A 3 -1.16 12.58 16.53
CA LEU A 3 0.03 11.82 16.12
C LEU A 3 -0.01 10.35 16.59
N MET A 4 -0.84 10.02 17.59
CA MET A 4 -1.02 8.61 17.98
C MET A 4 -1.92 7.85 17.01
N ALA A 5 -2.86 8.53 16.36
CA ALA A 5 -3.74 7.91 15.37
C ALA A 5 -2.97 7.48 14.12
N ILE A 6 -2.05 8.30 13.62
CA ILE A 6 -1.28 7.98 12.40
C ILE A 6 -0.27 6.86 12.62
N ALA A 7 0.41 6.83 13.77
CA ALA A 7 1.31 5.75 14.12
C ALA A 7 0.56 4.41 14.18
N ARG A 8 -0.66 4.40 14.75
CA ARG A 8 -1.51 3.22 14.79
C ARG A 8 -1.92 2.75 13.38
N CYS A 9 -2.26 3.67 12.49
CA CYS A 9 -2.55 3.34 11.09
C CYS A 9 -1.33 2.69 10.41
N VAL A 10 -0.12 3.21 10.62
CA VAL A 10 1.11 2.62 10.08
C VAL A 10 1.34 1.20 10.61
N GLU A 11 1.21 0.99 11.93
CA GLU A 11 1.37 -0.34 12.53
C GLU A 11 0.34 -1.34 11.98
N GLN A 12 -0.93 -0.92 11.90
CA GLN A 12 -2.02 -1.74 11.39
C GLN A 12 -1.77 -2.12 9.92
N TYR A 13 -1.42 -1.15 9.08
CA TYR A 13 -1.10 -1.38 7.68
C TYR A 13 0.05 -2.38 7.53
N VAL A 14 1.17 -2.16 8.22
CA VAL A 14 2.33 -3.06 8.18
C VAL A 14 1.94 -4.46 8.63
N HIS A 15 1.20 -4.59 9.73
CA HIS A 15 0.76 -5.88 10.24
C HIS A 15 -0.11 -6.63 9.22
N LEU A 16 -1.12 -5.97 8.66
CA LEU A 16 -2.04 -6.57 7.69
C LEU A 16 -1.33 -6.99 6.39
N VAL A 17 -0.33 -6.23 5.94
CA VAL A 17 0.48 -6.61 4.79
C VAL A 17 1.34 -7.83 5.07
N HIS A 18 1.88 -7.99 6.28
CA HIS A 18 2.62 -9.20 6.64
C HIS A 18 1.70 -10.41 6.72
N LEU A 19 0.49 -10.24 7.26
CA LEU A 19 -0.50 -11.32 7.23
C LEU A 19 -0.71 -11.79 5.79
N LEU A 20 -0.84 -10.89 4.81
CA LEU A 20 -1.00 -11.25 3.41
C LEU A 20 0.05 -12.25 2.88
N GLU A 21 1.23 -12.39 3.48
CA GLU A 21 2.24 -13.34 2.99
C GLU A 21 1.89 -14.82 3.30
N ASP A 22 0.95 -15.13 4.21
CA ASP A 22 0.68 -16.49 4.73
C ASP A 22 -0.53 -17.24 4.11
N ASP A 23 -0.92 -16.92 2.87
CA ASP A 23 -1.84 -17.72 2.03
C ASP A 23 -3.23 -18.10 2.62
N GLU A 24 -4.14 -17.11 2.73
CA GLU A 24 -5.59 -17.22 2.46
C GLU A 24 -6.22 -15.85 2.74
N PHE A 25 -6.46 -15.04 1.71
CA PHE A 25 -6.94 -13.67 1.91
C PHE A 25 -8.22 -13.37 1.17
N TYR A 26 -9.17 -12.82 1.94
CA TYR A 26 -10.49 -12.41 1.49
C TYR A 26 -10.43 -10.98 0.96
N ASP A 27 -11.27 -10.68 -0.04
CA ASP A 27 -11.38 -9.36 -0.68
C ASP A 27 -11.47 -8.19 0.32
N LEU A 28 -12.10 -8.43 1.48
CA LEU A 28 -12.25 -7.44 2.55
C LEU A 28 -10.92 -7.04 3.18
N GLN A 29 -10.00 -7.98 3.42
CA GLN A 29 -8.69 -7.68 4.04
C GLN A 29 -7.82 -6.86 3.10
N VAL A 30 -7.86 -7.19 1.80
CA VAL A 30 -7.18 -6.40 0.76
C VAL A 30 -7.76 -4.98 0.71
N GLN A 31 -9.08 -4.82 0.78
CA GLN A 31 -9.71 -3.50 0.81
C GLN A 31 -9.36 -2.68 2.05
N VAL A 32 -9.29 -3.30 3.23
CA VAL A 32 -8.84 -2.62 4.46
C VAL A 32 -7.40 -2.11 4.29
N ILE A 33 -6.50 -2.94 3.74
CA ILE A 33 -5.10 -2.56 3.52
C ILE A 33 -4.98 -1.37 2.57
N LEU A 34 -5.74 -1.37 1.47
CA LEU A 34 -5.72 -0.25 0.51
C LEU A 34 -6.29 1.03 1.13
N THR A 35 -7.37 0.92 1.89
CA THR A 35 -7.99 2.06 2.59
C THR A 35 -7.07 2.65 3.66
N ASP A 36 -6.46 1.79 4.49
CA ASP A 36 -5.51 2.23 5.52
C ASP A 36 -4.30 2.93 4.88
N ARG A 37 -3.84 2.45 3.72
CA ARG A 37 -2.71 3.05 3.03
C ARG A 37 -3.03 4.38 2.35
N ASP A 38 -4.25 4.55 1.82
CA ASP A 38 -4.74 5.85 1.34
C ASP A 38 -4.79 6.87 2.50
N ALA A 39 -5.29 6.46 3.67
CA ALA A 39 -5.31 7.30 4.85
C ALA A 39 -3.89 7.68 5.37
N ILE A 40 -2.90 6.79 5.19
CA ILE A 40 -1.48 7.11 5.46
C ILE A 40 -0.94 8.09 4.41
N GLN A 41 -1.32 7.93 3.14
CA GLN A 41 -0.86 8.78 2.04
C GLN A 41 -1.27 10.25 2.23
N GLU A 42 -2.52 10.50 2.63
CA GLU A 42 -3.02 11.84 2.95
C GLU A 42 -2.20 12.56 4.03
N ARG A 43 -1.46 11.81 4.82
CA ARG A 43 -0.69 12.31 5.97
C ARG A 43 0.79 12.02 5.86
N TRP A 44 1.28 11.71 4.65
CA TRP A 44 2.64 11.27 4.38
C TRP A 44 3.71 12.22 4.94
N SER A 45 3.47 13.53 4.84
CA SER A 45 4.38 14.57 5.33
C SER A 45 4.55 14.58 6.86
N ALA A 46 3.61 14.01 7.60
CA ALA A 46 3.63 13.92 9.05
C ALA A 46 4.38 12.68 9.58
N LEU A 47 4.74 11.72 8.71
CA LEU A 47 5.49 10.54 9.10
C LEU A 47 6.97 10.89 9.33
N ASP A 48 7.57 10.31 10.35
CA ASP A 48 9.02 10.32 10.49
C ASP A 48 9.70 9.36 9.49
N ALA A 49 11.03 9.41 9.42
CA ALA A 49 11.80 8.60 8.48
C ALA A 49 11.66 7.08 8.73
N GLY A 50 11.55 6.66 9.98
CA GLY A 50 11.39 5.23 10.33
C GLY A 50 10.00 4.71 9.96
N GLN A 51 8.96 5.51 10.19
CA GLN A 51 7.59 5.22 9.78
C GLN A 51 7.47 5.11 8.26
N ARG A 52 8.09 6.05 7.52
CA ARG A 52 8.11 5.99 6.05
C ARG A 52 8.80 4.73 5.54
N ALA A 53 9.97 4.39 6.09
CA ALA A 53 10.70 3.18 5.70
C ALA A 53 9.84 1.92 5.89
N ARG A 54 9.14 1.79 7.02
CA ARG A 54 8.26 0.65 7.29
C ARG A 54 7.07 0.58 6.32
N VAL A 55 6.49 1.73 5.98
CA VAL A 55 5.42 1.78 4.97
C VAL A 55 5.96 1.39 3.59
N GLU A 56 7.17 1.81 3.24
CA GLU A 56 7.81 1.47 1.96
C GLU A 56 8.16 -0.02 1.85
N ASP A 57 8.61 -0.63 2.94
CA ASP A 57 8.84 -2.07 3.02
C ASP A 57 7.53 -2.86 2.83
N ALA A 58 6.44 -2.40 3.45
CA ALA A 58 5.11 -2.97 3.27
C ALA A 58 4.58 -2.75 1.83
N ASP A 59 4.76 -1.56 1.25
CA ASP A 59 4.43 -1.28 -0.16
C ASP A 59 5.23 -2.21 -1.11
N ALA A 60 6.46 -2.57 -0.75
CA ALA A 60 7.27 -3.53 -1.51
C ALA A 60 6.76 -4.98 -1.39
N ALA A 61 6.30 -5.39 -0.20
CA ALA A 61 5.68 -6.70 0.00
C ALA A 61 4.38 -6.85 -0.81
N LEU A 62 3.50 -5.85 -0.77
CA LEU A 62 2.30 -5.81 -1.60
C LEU A 62 2.64 -5.89 -3.09
N ALA A 63 3.67 -5.18 -3.55
CA ALA A 63 4.10 -5.22 -4.95
C ALA A 63 4.57 -6.62 -5.38
N ARG A 64 5.29 -7.35 -4.51
CA ARG A 64 5.67 -8.74 -4.78
C ARG A 64 4.43 -9.63 -4.93
N LYS A 65 3.45 -9.50 -4.03
CA LYS A 65 2.21 -10.28 -4.08
C LYS A 65 1.38 -9.97 -5.32
N HIS A 66 1.25 -8.70 -5.69
CA HIS A 66 0.58 -8.30 -6.94
C HIS A 66 1.23 -8.99 -8.15
N ARG A 67 2.56 -9.05 -8.24
CA ARG A 67 3.23 -9.74 -9.36
C ARG A 67 2.92 -11.23 -9.43
N ILE A 68 2.77 -11.90 -8.29
CA ILE A 68 2.40 -13.33 -8.22
C ILE A 68 0.95 -13.50 -8.71
N VAL A 69 0.02 -12.71 -8.16
CA VAL A 69 -1.41 -12.80 -8.51
C VAL A 69 -1.67 -12.39 -9.96
N ALA A 70 -1.01 -11.34 -10.46
CA ALA A 70 -1.18 -10.85 -11.83
C ALA A 70 -0.76 -11.88 -12.89
N GLN A 71 0.17 -12.79 -12.57
CA GLN A 71 0.52 -13.91 -13.46
C GLN A 71 -0.61 -14.94 -13.57
N MET A 72 -1.55 -14.95 -12.62
CA MET A 72 -2.65 -15.91 -12.53
C MET A 72 -3.98 -15.34 -13.04
N LEU A 73 -4.08 -14.01 -13.23
CA LEU A 73 -5.33 -13.35 -13.63
C LEU A 73 -5.41 -13.12 -15.16
N PRO A 74 -6.56 -13.40 -15.80
CA PRO A 74 -6.78 -13.03 -17.19
C PRO A 74 -6.91 -11.51 -17.33
N HIS A 75 -5.95 -10.89 -18.01
CA HIS A 75 -5.87 -9.47 -18.44
C HIS A 75 -6.98 -8.54 -17.90
N PRO A 76 -6.76 -7.93 -16.73
CA PRO A 76 -7.73 -6.99 -16.20
C PRO A 76 -7.77 -5.69 -17.02
N LYS A 77 -8.97 -5.28 -17.42
CA LYS A 77 -9.23 -3.95 -18.01
C LYS A 77 -9.41 -2.96 -16.87
N HIS A 78 -8.41 -2.14 -16.63
CA HIS A 78 -8.47 -1.14 -15.57
C HIS A 78 -8.62 0.27 -16.17
N THR A 79 -9.42 1.14 -15.54
CA THR A 79 -9.81 2.45 -16.12
C THR A 79 -9.48 3.69 -15.29
N ASP A 80 -9.00 3.58 -14.04
CA ASP A 80 -8.68 4.76 -13.19
C ASP A 80 -7.28 4.70 -12.56
N ARG A 81 -6.36 5.54 -13.07
CA ARG A 81 -4.91 5.53 -12.74
C ARG A 81 -4.51 6.49 -11.62
N ARG A 82 -5.45 7.11 -10.90
CA ARG A 82 -5.12 8.19 -9.95
C ARG A 82 -4.62 7.71 -8.59
N ALA A 83 -4.90 6.45 -8.22
CA ALA A 83 -4.52 5.92 -6.92
C ALA A 83 -3.07 5.38 -6.89
N TRP A 84 -2.39 5.49 -5.75
CA TRP A 84 -1.00 5.03 -5.57
C TRP A 84 -0.85 3.52 -5.85
N TRP A 85 -1.85 2.72 -5.48
CA TRP A 85 -1.85 1.26 -5.67
C TRP A 85 -1.93 0.85 -7.13
N TRP A 86 -2.29 1.75 -8.05
CA TRP A 86 -2.18 1.51 -9.48
C TRP A 86 -0.72 1.28 -9.89
N PHE A 87 0.18 2.06 -9.31
CA PHE A 87 1.60 2.05 -9.61
C PHE A 87 2.40 1.10 -8.72
N LEU A 88 1.70 0.33 -7.89
CA LEU A 88 2.30 -0.61 -6.94
C LEU A 88 3.28 -1.57 -7.62
N HIS A 89 2.96 -2.00 -8.84
CA HIS A 89 3.75 -2.94 -9.64
C HIS A 89 4.90 -2.27 -10.42
N GLU A 90 4.85 -0.96 -10.66
CA GLU A 90 5.83 -0.22 -11.46
C GLU A 90 7.11 0.14 -10.68
N GLY A 91 7.13 -0.15 -9.38
CA GLY A 91 8.31 0.01 -8.51
C GLY A 91 8.38 1.36 -7.79
N PRO A 92 9.42 1.57 -6.94
CA PRO A 92 9.49 2.70 -6.00
C PRO A 92 9.44 4.07 -6.69
N GLN A 93 10.11 4.20 -7.84
CA GLN A 93 10.27 5.46 -8.58
C GLN A 93 8.94 6.01 -9.12
N VAL A 94 7.99 5.12 -9.47
CA VAL A 94 6.67 5.55 -9.94
C VAL A 94 5.75 5.86 -8.77
N ARG A 95 5.91 5.14 -7.65
CA ARG A 95 5.20 5.47 -6.41
C ARG A 95 5.59 6.86 -5.89
N GLU A 96 6.87 7.23 -5.94
CA GLU A 96 7.33 8.58 -5.58
C GLU A 96 6.61 9.66 -6.41
N LYS A 97 6.52 9.50 -7.74
CA LYS A 97 5.77 10.43 -8.61
C LYS A 97 4.28 10.47 -8.30
N ALA A 98 3.67 9.34 -7.98
CA ALA A 98 2.27 9.29 -7.57
C ALA A 98 2.04 10.01 -6.23
N ARG A 99 3.01 9.98 -5.31
CA ARG A 99 2.97 10.77 -4.07
C ARG A 99 3.14 12.27 -4.31
N GLU A 100 3.93 12.66 -5.31
CA GLU A 100 4.12 14.07 -5.70
C GLU A 100 2.90 14.66 -6.41
N ALA A 101 2.10 13.81 -7.07
CA ALA A 101 0.94 14.21 -7.86
C ALA A 101 -0.40 14.18 -7.10
N ALA A 102 -0.42 13.62 -5.89
CA ALA A 102 -1.58 13.52 -5.00
C ALA A 102 -1.55 14.60 -3.91
#